data_AF-A0A960KE11-F1
#
_entry.id   AF-A0A960KE11-F1
#
_cell.length_a   1.000
_cell.length_b   1.000
_cell.length_c   1.000
_cell.angle_alpha   90.00
_cell.angle_beta   90.00
_cell.angle_gamma   90.00
#
_symmetry.space_group_name_H-M   'P 1'
#
loop_
_entity.id
_entity.type
_entity.pdbx_description
1 polymer ?
#
loop_
_entity_poly.entity_id
_entity_poly.type
_entity_poly.pdbx_seq_one_letter_code
_entity_poly.pdbx_strand_id
1 'polypeptide(L)' 'VPWVEVACVKDYPGMWAEYRVHEGAILQIAHRIDDPAALAWTEQTRHMYHGLYHDYAFGRLDDRCFALST' A
#
# COMPACT_ATOMS: atom_id res chain seq x y z
N VAL A 1 0.30 0.66 -16.02
CA VAL A 1 1.59 0.38 -15.32
C VAL A 1 1.77 -1.13 -15.34
N PRO A 2 2.91 -1.70 -15.79
CA PRO A 2 3.02 -3.16 -15.93
C PRO A 2 2.94 -3.90 -14.57
N TRP A 3 3.30 -3.23 -13.47
CA TRP A 3 3.16 -3.71 -12.10
C TRP A 3 3.27 -2.53 -11.12
N VAL A 4 2.81 -2.71 -9.89
CA VAL A 4 3.05 -1.81 -8.75
C VAL A 4 3.33 -2.65 -7.50
N GLU A 5 4.15 -2.14 -6.60
CA GLU A 5 4.34 -2.71 -5.27
C GLU A 5 3.27 -2.15 -4.33
N VAL A 6 2.63 -3.02 -3.56
CA VAL A 6 1.66 -2.64 -2.54
C VAL A 6 2.26 -3.03 -1.20
N ALA A 7 2.38 -2.07 -0.28
CA ALA A 7 2.80 -2.34 1.09
C ALA A 7 2.01 -3.50 1.71
N CYS A 8 2.62 -4.17 2.68
CA CYS A 8 1.94 -5.20 3.46
C CYS A 8 1.29 -4.63 4.71
N VAL A 9 0.36 -5.38 5.30
CA VAL A 9 -0.34 -4.98 6.54
C VAL A 9 0.57 -5.05 7.77
N LYS A 10 1.55 -5.96 7.78
CA LYS A 10 2.33 -6.33 8.98
C LYS A 10 3.49 -5.38 9.33
N ASP A 11 4.03 -4.66 8.36
CA ASP A 11 5.17 -3.74 8.52
C ASP A 11 4.75 -2.33 8.13
N TYR A 12 5.46 -1.30 8.56
CA TYR A 12 5.25 0.08 8.15
C TYR A 12 5.36 0.18 6.63
N PRO A 13 4.36 0.73 5.91
CA PRO A 13 3.27 1.55 6.41
C PRO A 13 1.93 0.84 6.43
N GLY A 14 1.83 -0.44 6.80
CA GLY A 14 0.61 -1.19 7.05
C GLY A 14 -0.54 -0.86 6.10
N MET A 15 -0.38 -1.19 4.82
CA MET A 15 -1.39 -0.95 3.78
C MET A 15 -1.84 -2.24 3.13
N TRP A 16 -2.91 -2.14 2.34
CA TRP A 16 -3.39 -3.16 1.43
C TRP A 16 -4.10 -2.49 0.25
N ALA A 17 -4.33 -3.22 -0.84
CA ALA A 17 -5.05 -2.73 -1.99
C ALA A 17 -6.37 -3.49 -2.17
N GLU A 18 -7.45 -2.75 -2.36
CA GLU A 18 -8.72 -3.26 -2.85
C GLU A 18 -8.76 -3.15 -4.37
N TYR A 19 -9.27 -4.17 -5.06
CA TYR A 19 -9.53 -4.12 -6.50
C TYR A 19 -11.03 -4.29 -6.75
N ARG A 20 -11.66 -3.25 -7.29
CA ARG A 20 -13.06 -3.29 -7.71
C ARG A 20 -13.13 -3.52 -9.21
N VAL A 21 -13.82 -4.59 -9.61
CA VAL A 21 -13.94 -4.98 -11.02
C VAL A 21 -15.24 -4.40 -11.58
N HIS A 22 -15.12 -3.67 -12.68
CA HIS A 22 -16.22 -3.09 -13.43
C HIS A 22 -16.13 -3.49 -14.90
N GLU A 23 -17.20 -3.26 -15.66
CA GLU A 23 -17.15 -3.39 -17.12
C GLU A 23 -16.17 -2.35 -17.69
N GLY A 24 -15.15 -2.81 -18.43
CA GLY A 24 -14.16 -1.96 -19.09
C GLY A 24 -13.04 -1.40 -18.20
N ALA A 25 -13.08 -1.61 -16.88
CA ALA A 25 -12.02 -1.17 -15.99
C ALA A 25 -11.94 -1.94 -14.65
N ILE A 26 -10.76 -1.94 -14.04
CA ILE A 26 -10.51 -2.34 -12.65
C ILE A 26 -10.01 -1.11 -11.88
N LEU A 27 -10.67 -0.77 -10.78
CA LEU A 27 -10.23 0.30 -9.88
C LEU A 27 -9.39 -0.29 -8.74
N GLN A 28 -8.12 0.09 -8.65
CA GLN A 28 -7.29 -0.15 -7.48
C GLN A 28 -7.52 0.97 -6.46
N ILE A 29 -7.72 0.62 -5.20
CA ILE A 29 -7.86 1.57 -4.08
C ILE A 29 -6.87 1.15 -2.99
N ALA A 30 -5.95 2.05 -2.65
CA ALA A 30 -5.00 1.81 -1.58
C ALA A 30 -5.62 2.19 -0.22
N HIS A 31 -5.50 1.29 0.75
CA HIS A 31 -6.01 1.45 2.11
C HIS A 31 -4.87 1.39 3.11
N ARG A 32 -4.83 2.36 4.02
CA ARG A 32 -3.97 2.33 5.22
C ARG A 32 -4.78 1.72 6.36
N ILE A 33 -4.20 0.79 7.12
CA ILE A 33 -4.83 0.33 8.37
C ILE A 33 -4.91 1.48 9.36
N ASP A 34 -5.95 1.49 10.17
CA ASP A 34 -6.26 2.57 11.11
C ASP A 34 -6.44 2.11 12.57
N ASP A 35 -6.44 0.80 12.81
CA ASP A 35 -6.49 0.27 14.18
C ASP A 35 -5.24 0.71 14.98
N PRO A 36 -5.42 1.36 16.15
CA PRO A 36 -4.30 1.89 16.93
C PRO A 36 -3.28 0.84 17.36
N ALA A 37 -3.71 -0.38 17.70
CA ALA A 37 -2.80 -1.44 18.12
C ALA A 37 -1.99 -1.97 16.93
N ALA A 38 -2.62 -2.09 15.76
CA ALA A 38 -1.93 -2.45 14.53
C ALA A 38 -0.93 -1.37 14.09
N LEU A 39 -1.28 -0.08 14.23
CA LEU A 39 -0.36 1.03 13.98
C LEU A 39 0.84 1.00 14.94
N ALA A 40 0.62 0.80 16.23
CA ALA A 40 1.70 0.68 17.23
C ALA A 40 2.66 -0.49 16.94
N TRP A 41 2.15 -1.60 16.40
CA TRP A 41 2.99 -2.69 15.91
C TRP A 41 3.80 -2.27 14.67
N THR A 42 3.11 -1.82 13.62
CA THR A 42 3.77 -1.51 12.34
C THR A 42 4.82 -0.40 12.47
N GLU A 43 4.60 0.62 13.29
CA GLU A 43 5.56 1.73 13.49
C GLU A 43 6.93 1.26 14.02
N GLN A 44 7.01 0.14 14.75
CA GLN A 44 8.29 -0.43 15.20
C GLN A 44 9.20 -0.83 14.02
N THR A 45 8.60 -1.15 12.88
CA THR A 45 9.31 -1.54 11.66
C THR A 45 9.66 -0.35 10.75
N ARG A 46 9.23 0.88 11.08
CA ARG A 46 9.55 2.10 10.30
C ARG A 46 11.06 2.28 10.09
N HIS A 47 11.86 1.82 11.04
CA HIS A 47 13.32 1.95 11.03
C HIS A 47 14.04 0.81 10.30
N MET A 48 13.33 -0.17 9.75
CA MET A 48 13.93 -1.23 8.95
C MET A 48 14.77 -0.65 7.82
N TYR A 49 15.91 -1.31 7.55
CA TYR A 49 16.91 -0.87 6.58
C TYR A 49 17.34 0.59 6.79
N HIS A 50 17.57 0.99 8.05
CA HIS A 50 17.93 2.37 8.41
C HIS A 50 16.89 3.41 7.93
N GLY A 51 15.61 3.04 7.90
CA GLY A 51 14.51 3.89 7.45
C GLY A 51 14.24 3.86 5.94
N LEU A 52 15.05 3.14 5.15
CA LEU A 52 14.88 3.04 3.71
C LEU A 52 13.70 2.13 3.30
N TYR A 53 13.20 1.30 4.21
CA TYR A 53 12.05 0.43 3.92
C TYR A 53 10.81 1.22 3.48
N HIS A 54 10.63 2.41 4.06
CA HIS A 54 9.55 3.34 3.72
C HIS A 54 9.49 3.63 2.22
N ASP A 55 10.63 3.95 1.58
CA ASP A 55 10.64 4.40 0.19
C ASP A 55 10.20 3.29 -0.77
N TYR A 56 10.57 2.05 -0.45
CA TYR A 56 10.14 0.86 -1.17
C TYR A 56 8.67 0.52 -0.88
N ALA A 57 8.29 0.42 0.38
CA ALA A 57 6.99 -0.12 0.78
C ALA A 57 5.82 0.85 0.48
N PHE A 58 6.02 2.17 0.60
CA PHE A 58 4.96 3.14 0.29
C PHE A 58 4.75 3.31 -1.23
N GLY A 59 5.78 3.08 -2.05
CA GLY A 59 5.74 3.37 -3.49
C GLY A 59 5.49 4.85 -3.81
N ARG A 60 5.28 5.17 -5.09
CA ARG A 60 4.95 6.54 -5.54
C ARG A 60 3.47 6.84 -5.30
N LEU A 61 3.09 8.11 -5.34
CA LEU A 61 1.69 8.50 -5.23
C LEU A 61 0.86 7.97 -6.40
N ASP A 62 1.42 8.00 -7.62
CA ASP A 62 0.76 7.51 -8.84
C ASP A 62 0.60 5.97 -8.87
N ASP A 63 1.22 5.25 -7.92
CA ASP A 63 1.05 3.81 -7.75
C ASP A 63 -0.20 3.46 -6.90
N ARG A 64 -1.01 4.46 -6.52
CA ARG A 64 -2.16 4.31 -5.61
C ARG A 64 -3.42 4.86 -6.25
N CYS A 65 -4.56 4.22 -5.96
CA CYS A 65 -5.88 4.76 -6.29
C CYS A 65 -6.06 5.09 -7.78
N PHE A 66 -5.79 4.13 -8.67
CA PHE A 66 -5.87 4.31 -10.12
C PHE A 66 -6.79 3.30 -10.80
N ALA A 67 -7.26 3.65 -12.00
CA ALA A 67 -8.02 2.76 -12.87
C ALA A 67 -7.11 2.07 -13.90
N LEU A 68 -7.33 0.77 -14.09
CA LEU A 68 -6.74 -0.04 -15.15
C LEU A 68 -7.82 -0.32 -16.18
N SER A 69 -7.55 -0.06 -17.47
CA SER A 69 -8.42 -0.50 -18.55
C SER A 69 -8.28 -2.02 -18.75
N THR A 70 -9.41 -2.71 -18.97
CA THR A 70 -9.47 -4.16 -19.23
C THR A 70 -9.79 -4.46 -20.69
#